data_AF-A0A496T693-F1
#
_entry.id   AF-A0A496T693-F1
#
_cell.length_a   1.000
_cell.length_b   1.000
_cell.length_c   1.000
_cell.angle_alpha   90.00
_cell.angle_beta   90.00
_cell.angle_gamma   90.00
#
_symmetry.space_group_name_H-M   'P 1'
#
loop_
_entity.id
_entity.type
_entity.pdbx_description
1 polymer ?
#
loop_
_entity_poly.entity_id
_entity_poly.type
_entity_poly.pdbx_seq_one_letter_code
_entity_poly.pdbx_strand_id
1 'polypeptide(L)'
;MTSKERVKKTLDHIEPDRVPIAELGIASSIASEILGREAHTGGGNLHRDETDALFQSEEAGREFADRIFQDIIELYTSLDLDIVSLPWRMNVKPTKKIDKNTFYYEDRQTGLWSLYRYISETDIFTEIDSSIRKEGFPAIERFLEKEEADIVKNNSEESSYFKDLDLLVNTFGE
;
A
#
# COMPACT_ATOMS: atom_id res chain seq x y z
N MET A 1 -15.83 -22.16 -14.33
CA MET A 1 -15.39 -20.87 -14.90
C MET A 1 -14.18 -20.43 -14.12
N THR A 2 -13.14 -19.90 -14.77
CA THR A 2 -12.02 -19.28 -14.04
C THR A 2 -12.46 -17.96 -13.41
N SER A 3 -11.73 -17.48 -12.40
CA SER A 3 -12.00 -16.19 -11.77
C SER A 3 -12.02 -15.05 -12.79
N LYS A 4 -11.05 -15.04 -13.71
CA LYS A 4 -10.96 -14.06 -14.79
C LYS A 4 -12.14 -14.11 -15.76
N GLU A 5 -12.57 -15.31 -16.17
CA GLU A 5 -13.76 -15.49 -17.01
C GLU A 5 -15.01 -14.98 -16.30
N ARG A 6 -15.15 -15.26 -15.01
CA ARG A 6 -16.27 -14.85 -14.15
C ARG A 6 -16.37 -13.34 -14.05
N VAL A 7 -15.25 -12.67 -13.78
CA VAL A 7 -15.17 -11.20 -13.73
C VAL A 7 -15.48 -10.60 -15.10
N LYS A 8 -14.89 -11.11 -16.19
CA LYS A 8 -15.17 -10.61 -17.55
C LYS A 8 -16.64 -10.71 -17.93
N LYS A 9 -17.27 -11.87 -17.72
CA LYS A 9 -18.71 -12.03 -17.98
C LYS A 9 -19.55 -11.02 -17.20
N THR A 10 -19.21 -10.82 -15.93
CA THR A 10 -19.91 -9.83 -15.08
C THR A 10 -19.79 -8.42 -15.64
N LEU A 11 -18.59 -8.02 -16.11
CA LEU A 11 -18.36 -6.73 -16.76
C LEU A 11 -19.10 -6.59 -18.10
N ASP A 12 -19.25 -7.69 -18.83
CA ASP A 12 -20.01 -7.77 -20.08
C ASP A 12 -21.54 -7.88 -19.86
N HIS A 13 -22.01 -7.78 -18.61
CA HIS A 13 -23.41 -7.99 -18.23
C HIS A 13 -23.97 -9.37 -18.64
N ILE A 14 -23.11 -10.38 -18.71
CA ILE A 14 -23.45 -11.78 -18.96
C ILE A 14 -23.46 -12.52 -17.62
N GLU A 15 -24.49 -13.33 -17.36
CA GLU A 15 -24.58 -14.11 -16.12
C GLU A 15 -23.41 -15.11 -16.00
N PRO A 16 -22.58 -15.01 -14.93
CA PRO A 16 -21.50 -15.97 -14.66
C PRO A 16 -22.01 -17.24 -13.95
N ASP A 17 -21.10 -18.16 -13.59
CA ASP A 17 -21.44 -19.35 -12.78
C ASP A 17 -21.74 -19.01 -11.30
N ARG A 18 -21.15 -17.93 -10.78
CA ARG A 18 -21.50 -17.27 -9.51
C ARG A 18 -21.07 -15.81 -9.56
N VAL A 19 -21.59 -14.99 -8.63
CA VAL A 19 -21.13 -13.61 -8.46
C VAL A 19 -19.62 -13.61 -8.12
N PRO A 20 -18.78 -12.80 -8.81
CA PRO A 20 -17.39 -12.63 -8.42
C PRO A 20 -17.27 -12.09 -6.99
N ILE A 21 -16.35 -12.65 -6.21
CA ILE A 21 -16.09 -12.26 -4.83
C ILE A 21 -14.77 -11.49 -4.79
N ALA A 22 -14.78 -10.36 -4.10
CA ALA A 22 -13.61 -9.52 -3.90
C ALA A 22 -13.65 -8.94 -2.50
N GLU A 23 -12.47 -8.60 -1.98
CA GLU A 23 -12.30 -7.82 -0.76
C GLU A 23 -11.30 -6.69 -1.03
N LEU A 24 -11.56 -5.50 -0.49
CA LEU A 24 -10.73 -4.32 -0.67
C LEU A 24 -9.43 -4.42 0.12
N GLY A 25 -9.46 -5.10 1.26
CA GLY A 25 -8.28 -5.37 2.06
C GLY A 25 -8.59 -6.26 3.25
N ILE A 26 -7.66 -7.17 3.55
CA ILE A 26 -7.75 -8.05 4.71
C ILE A 26 -6.61 -7.65 5.66
N ALA A 27 -6.97 -7.33 6.90
CA ALA A 27 -6.00 -6.96 7.93
C ALA A 27 -4.98 -8.09 8.14
N SER A 28 -3.70 -7.73 8.29
CA SER A 28 -2.60 -8.68 8.41
C SER A 28 -2.78 -9.66 9.58
N SER A 29 -3.44 -9.24 10.67
CA SER A 29 -3.80 -10.12 11.79
C SER A 29 -4.74 -11.25 11.37
N ILE A 30 -5.81 -10.91 10.64
CA ILE A 30 -6.79 -11.88 10.13
C ILE A 30 -6.17 -12.77 9.05
N ALA A 31 -5.38 -12.20 8.16
CA ALA A 31 -4.63 -12.98 7.17
C ALA A 31 -3.70 -14.00 7.83
N SER A 32 -3.02 -13.59 8.91
CA SER A 32 -2.13 -14.47 9.66
C SER A 32 -2.89 -15.63 10.32
N GLU A 33 -4.09 -15.38 10.85
CA GLU A 33 -4.96 -16.42 11.39
C GLU A 33 -5.42 -17.40 10.31
N ILE A 34 -5.82 -16.89 9.13
CA ILE A 34 -6.26 -17.72 7.99
C ILE A 34 -5.12 -18.61 7.48
N LEU A 35 -3.92 -18.05 7.32
CA LEU A 35 -2.75 -18.76 6.78
C LEU A 35 -1.99 -19.59 7.82
N GLY A 36 -2.26 -19.39 9.11
CA GLY A 36 -1.58 -20.11 10.20
C GLY A 36 -0.09 -19.72 10.39
N ARG A 37 0.33 -18.59 9.81
CA ARG A 37 1.68 -18.00 9.92
C ARG A 37 1.57 -16.49 9.88
N GLU A 38 2.61 -15.77 10.30
CA GLU A 38 2.65 -14.31 10.10
C GLU A 38 2.54 -13.95 8.61
N ALA A 39 1.66 -13.01 8.29
CA ALA A 39 1.40 -12.51 6.95
C ALA A 39 1.21 -10.98 6.95
N HIS A 40 1.59 -10.32 5.86
CA HIS A 40 1.53 -8.87 5.67
C HIS A 40 0.63 -8.51 4.47
N THR A 41 -0.63 -8.17 4.73
CA THR A 41 -1.65 -7.99 3.67
C THR A 41 -2.45 -6.69 3.78
N GLY A 42 -2.47 -6.06 4.95
CA GLY A 42 -3.22 -4.82 5.18
C GLY A 42 -3.22 -4.36 6.64
N GLY A 43 -3.85 -3.22 6.91
CA GLY A 43 -3.93 -2.63 8.25
C GLY A 43 -2.77 -1.67 8.56
N GLY A 44 -2.85 -0.99 9.70
CA GLY A 44 -1.81 -0.04 10.12
C GLY A 44 -0.48 -0.72 10.46
N ASN A 45 -0.52 -1.98 10.92
CA ASN A 45 0.68 -2.74 11.20
C ASN A 45 1.51 -2.98 9.93
N LEU A 46 0.88 -3.24 8.78
CA LEU A 46 1.54 -3.35 7.48
C LEU A 46 2.36 -2.09 7.20
N HIS A 47 1.75 -0.91 7.31
CA HIS A 47 2.43 0.36 7.01
C HIS A 47 3.57 0.64 7.97
N ARG A 48 3.41 0.28 9.24
CA ARG A 48 4.46 0.42 10.24
C ARG A 48 5.62 -0.52 9.96
N ASP A 49 5.36 -1.80 9.68
CA ASP A 49 6.39 -2.80 9.40
C ASP A 49 7.13 -2.49 8.08
N GLU A 50 6.41 -2.03 7.06
CA GLU A 50 7.01 -1.54 5.81
C GLU A 50 7.92 -0.33 6.06
N THR A 51 7.42 0.65 6.81
CA THR A 51 8.19 1.86 7.16
C THR A 51 9.45 1.49 7.94
N ASP A 52 9.36 0.52 8.85
CA ASP A 52 10.50 -0.01 9.59
C ASP A 52 11.53 -0.67 8.67
N ALA A 53 11.09 -1.50 7.72
CA ALA A 53 11.96 -2.13 6.74
C ALA A 53 12.68 -1.08 5.86
N LEU A 54 11.93 -0.10 5.33
CA LEU A 54 12.47 1.01 4.54
C LEU A 54 13.47 1.87 5.32
N PHE A 55 13.25 2.05 6.63
CA PHE A 55 14.17 2.79 7.48
C PHE A 55 15.51 2.06 7.63
N GLN A 56 15.49 0.72 7.74
CA GLN A 56 16.70 -0.10 7.85
C GLN A 56 17.57 0.01 6.58
N SER A 57 17.01 -0.28 5.41
CA SER A 57 17.70 -0.15 4.13
C SER A 57 16.72 -0.22 2.95
N GLU A 58 17.17 0.20 1.77
CA GLU A 58 16.40 0.00 0.53
C GLU A 58 16.23 -1.49 0.20
N GLU A 59 17.21 -2.32 0.55
CA GLU A 59 17.15 -3.78 0.38
C GLU A 59 16.09 -4.41 1.27
N ALA A 60 16.07 -4.09 2.56
CA ALA A 60 15.04 -4.56 3.49
C ALA A 60 13.64 -4.12 3.05
N GLY A 61 13.50 -2.88 2.55
CA GLY A 61 12.24 -2.41 1.97
C GLY A 61 11.77 -3.23 0.75
N ARG A 62 12.70 -3.63 -0.13
CA ARG A 62 12.39 -4.51 -1.28
C ARG A 62 12.04 -5.92 -0.85
N GLU A 63 12.78 -6.52 0.07
CA GLU A 63 12.45 -7.85 0.60
C GLU A 63 11.08 -7.86 1.28
N PHE A 64 10.74 -6.80 2.01
CA PHE A 64 9.42 -6.64 2.61
C PHE A 64 8.32 -6.48 1.56
N ALA A 65 8.59 -5.74 0.48
CA ALA A 65 7.70 -5.65 -0.67
C ALA A 65 7.36 -7.04 -1.25
N ASP A 66 8.39 -7.84 -1.52
CA ASP A 66 8.24 -9.17 -2.11
C ASP A 66 7.42 -10.10 -1.19
N ARG A 67 7.63 -10.01 0.13
CA ARG A 67 6.83 -10.73 1.12
C ARG A 67 5.35 -10.34 1.08
N ILE A 68 5.03 -9.04 0.98
CA ILE A 68 3.63 -8.57 0.86
C ILE A 68 2.96 -9.23 -0.35
N PHE A 69 3.64 -9.25 -1.51
CA PHE A 69 3.07 -9.87 -2.71
C PHE A 69 2.81 -11.36 -2.54
N GLN A 70 3.77 -12.09 -1.96
CA GLN A 70 3.61 -13.52 -1.69
C GLN A 70 2.45 -13.80 -0.73
N ASP A 71 2.33 -13.01 0.33
CA ASP A 71 1.27 -13.14 1.33
C ASP A 71 -0.12 -12.86 0.73
N ILE A 72 -0.23 -11.84 -0.14
CA ILE A 72 -1.46 -11.53 -0.87
C ILE A 72 -1.82 -12.67 -1.83
N ILE A 73 -0.85 -13.17 -2.60
CA ILE A 73 -1.10 -14.27 -3.55
C ILE A 73 -1.60 -15.51 -2.81
N GLU A 74 -0.95 -15.88 -1.71
CA GLU A 74 -1.31 -17.05 -0.90
C GLU A 74 -2.69 -16.88 -0.25
N LEU A 75 -2.98 -15.70 0.33
CA LEU A 75 -4.26 -15.42 0.98
C LEU A 75 -5.42 -15.45 -0.02
N TYR A 76 -5.29 -14.75 -1.15
CA TYR A 76 -6.37 -14.64 -2.13
C TYR A 76 -6.64 -15.99 -2.79
N THR A 77 -5.59 -16.79 -3.02
CA THR A 77 -5.74 -18.18 -3.50
C THR A 77 -6.45 -19.05 -2.47
N SER A 78 -6.09 -18.93 -1.18
CA SER A 78 -6.71 -19.74 -0.10
C SER A 78 -8.19 -19.41 0.11
N LEU A 79 -8.59 -18.17 -0.17
CA LEU A 79 -9.97 -17.69 -0.02
C LEU A 79 -10.82 -17.83 -1.30
N ASP A 80 -10.25 -18.33 -2.41
CA ASP A 80 -10.91 -18.42 -3.72
C ASP A 80 -11.52 -17.06 -4.17
N LEU A 81 -10.77 -15.98 -3.93
CA LEU A 81 -11.17 -14.62 -4.35
C LEU A 81 -10.97 -14.43 -5.85
N ASP A 82 -11.89 -13.70 -6.47
CA ASP A 82 -11.92 -13.50 -7.91
C ASP A 82 -11.11 -12.30 -8.39
N ILE A 83 -10.93 -11.32 -7.51
CA ILE A 83 -10.26 -10.06 -7.79
C ILE A 83 -9.22 -9.81 -6.70
N VAL A 84 -7.98 -9.61 -7.12
CA VAL A 84 -6.87 -9.27 -6.22
C VAL A 84 -6.74 -7.76 -6.09
N SER A 85 -6.62 -7.28 -4.85
CA SER A 85 -6.34 -5.88 -4.55
C SER A 85 -5.03 -5.78 -3.79
N LEU A 86 -4.16 -4.87 -4.20
CA LEU A 86 -2.95 -4.55 -3.46
C LEU A 86 -3.28 -3.52 -2.37
N PRO A 87 -2.76 -3.68 -1.15
CA PRO A 87 -2.91 -2.66 -0.12
C PRO A 87 -2.20 -1.39 -0.55
N TRP A 88 -2.67 -0.25 -0.06
CA TRP A 88 -1.86 0.97 -0.14
C TRP A 88 -0.58 0.74 0.68
N ARG A 89 0.51 1.33 0.20
CA ARG A 89 1.84 1.23 0.80
C ARG A 89 2.44 2.61 1.03
N MET A 90 3.36 2.71 1.97
CA MET A 90 4.07 3.96 2.24
C MET A 90 5.08 4.27 1.15
N ASN A 91 5.79 3.24 0.63
CA ASN A 91 6.76 3.31 -0.47
C ASN A 91 7.84 4.42 -0.37
N VAL A 92 7.96 5.07 0.79
CA VAL A 92 8.83 6.21 1.03
C VAL A 92 9.59 5.95 2.31
N LYS A 93 10.91 6.05 2.24
CA LYS A 93 11.78 5.92 3.40
C LYS A 93 11.57 7.10 4.36
N PRO A 94 11.29 6.88 5.65
CA PRO A 94 11.18 7.96 6.61
C PRO A 94 12.54 8.64 6.82
N THR A 95 12.52 9.97 6.99
CA THR A 95 13.72 10.78 7.26
C THR A 95 14.29 10.46 8.64
N LYS A 96 13.43 10.21 9.64
CA LYS A 96 13.82 9.83 11.00
C LYS A 96 12.82 8.85 11.60
N LYS A 97 13.31 7.90 12.39
CA LYS A 97 12.52 7.12 13.34
C LYS A 97 12.60 7.78 14.72
N ILE A 98 11.48 8.31 15.21
CA ILE A 98 11.41 9.04 16.49
C ILE A 98 11.37 8.06 17.65
N ASP A 99 10.56 7.01 17.52
CA ASP A 99 10.46 5.91 18.46
C ASP A 99 10.01 4.63 17.73
N LYS A 100 9.63 3.58 18.45
CA LYS A 100 9.18 2.31 17.86
C LYS A 100 8.02 2.48 16.85
N ASN A 101 7.09 3.39 17.13
CA ASN A 101 5.83 3.53 16.41
C ASN A 101 5.69 4.89 15.71
N THR A 102 6.66 5.80 15.84
CA THR A 102 6.55 7.18 15.34
C THR A 102 7.66 7.48 14.33
N PHE A 103 7.27 7.98 13.15
CA PHE A 103 8.16 8.21 12.01
C PHE A 103 7.97 9.62 11.46
N TYR A 104 9.06 10.26 11.11
CA TYR A 104 9.10 11.62 10.58
C TYR A 104 9.56 11.59 9.13
N TYR A 105 8.78 12.23 8.27
CA TYR A 105 9.03 12.40 6.84
C TYR A 105 9.24 13.88 6.56
N GLU A 106 10.23 14.19 5.75
CA GLU A 106 10.54 15.57 5.38
C GLU A 106 11.03 15.61 3.94
N ASP A 107 10.36 16.43 3.16
CA ASP A 107 10.85 16.86 1.86
C ASP A 107 11.74 18.08 2.06
N ARG A 108 13.05 17.88 1.85
CA ARG A 108 14.04 18.95 2.05
C ARG A 108 13.92 20.08 1.03
N GLN A 109 13.30 19.85 -0.13
CA GLN A 109 13.18 20.87 -1.18
C GLN A 109 12.08 21.87 -0.82
N THR A 110 10.93 21.37 -0.34
CA THR A 110 9.77 22.18 0.01
C THR A 110 9.74 22.57 1.50
N GLY A 111 10.54 21.90 2.32
CA GLY A 111 10.46 21.99 3.79
C GLY A 111 9.15 21.44 4.36
N LEU A 112 8.37 20.71 3.57
CA LEU A 112 7.16 20.04 4.04
C LEU A 112 7.55 18.83 4.88
N TRP A 113 6.82 18.62 5.96
CA TRP A 113 7.05 17.50 6.85
C TRP A 113 5.75 16.93 7.39
N SER A 114 5.78 15.63 7.68
CA SER A 114 4.69 14.89 8.30
C SER A 114 5.23 13.94 9.36
N LEU A 115 4.48 13.80 10.44
CA LEU A 115 4.76 12.90 11.55
C LEU A 115 3.67 11.84 11.59
N TYR A 116 4.03 10.59 11.29
CA TYR A 116 3.12 9.45 11.34
C TYR A 116 3.32 8.64 12.61
N ARG A 117 2.23 8.06 13.12
CA ARG A 117 2.25 7.15 14.26
C ARG A 117 1.39 5.92 14.01
N TYR A 118 1.93 4.76 14.41
CA TYR A 118 1.19 3.54 14.60
C TYR A 118 0.49 3.50 15.97
N ILE A 119 -0.82 3.29 15.97
CA ILE A 119 -1.67 3.12 17.15
C ILE A 119 -2.11 1.65 17.18
N SER A 120 -1.46 0.86 18.02
CA SER A 120 -1.65 -0.60 18.07
C SER A 120 -3.06 -1.03 18.51
N GLU A 121 -3.71 -0.22 19.33
CA GLU A 121 -5.02 -0.51 19.91
C GLU A 121 -6.13 -0.53 18.86
N THR A 122 -5.96 0.21 17.77
CA THR A 122 -6.93 0.31 16.67
C THR A 122 -6.37 -0.16 15.34
N ASP A 123 -5.11 -0.63 15.32
CA ASP A 123 -4.36 -0.98 14.13
C ASP A 123 -4.36 0.13 13.04
N ILE A 124 -4.11 1.38 13.47
CA ILE A 124 -4.10 2.54 12.57
C ILE A 124 -2.68 3.08 12.46
N PHE A 125 -2.23 3.33 11.23
CA PHE A 125 -1.05 4.12 10.93
C PHE A 125 -1.49 5.45 10.30
N THR A 126 -1.25 6.57 10.97
CA THR A 126 -1.84 7.85 10.55
C THR A 126 -0.94 9.04 10.85
N GLU A 127 -1.13 10.11 10.08
CA GLU A 127 -0.48 11.40 10.33
C GLU A 127 -1.05 12.02 11.61
N ILE A 128 -0.19 12.26 12.60
CA ILE A 128 -0.55 12.91 13.86
C ILE A 128 -0.16 14.39 13.88
N ASP A 129 0.75 14.84 13.01
CA ASP A 129 1.15 16.24 12.87
C ASP A 129 1.83 16.49 11.53
N SER A 130 1.81 17.73 11.04
CA SER A 130 2.46 18.10 9.76
C SER A 130 2.69 19.60 9.64
N SER A 131 3.54 19.99 8.69
CA SER A 131 3.70 21.40 8.29
C SER A 131 2.37 22.02 7.87
N ILE A 132 1.53 21.29 7.13
CA ILE A 132 0.19 21.74 6.73
C ILE A 132 -0.65 22.05 7.97
N ARG A 133 -0.65 21.16 8.97
CA ARG A 133 -1.38 21.40 10.23
C ARG A 133 -0.83 22.61 11.01
N LYS A 134 0.48 22.85 11.01
CA LYS A 134 1.11 23.93 11.78
C LYS A 134 1.07 25.29 11.10
N GLU A 135 1.30 25.32 9.80
CA GLU A 135 1.51 26.54 9.03
C GLU A 135 0.25 26.95 8.25
N GLY A 136 -0.62 26.01 7.90
CA GLY A 136 -1.83 26.26 7.13
C GLY A 136 -1.54 26.55 5.66
N PHE A 137 -2.17 27.61 5.12
CA PHE A 137 -2.10 27.96 3.69
C PHE A 137 -0.69 28.03 3.10
N PRO A 138 0.32 28.65 3.76
CA PRO A 138 1.69 28.67 3.22
C PRO A 138 2.30 27.28 2.97
N ALA A 139 1.96 26.27 3.79
CA ALA A 139 2.41 24.91 3.54
C ALA A 139 1.58 24.23 2.44
N ILE A 140 0.29 24.55 2.32
CA ILE A 140 -0.55 24.07 1.21
C ILE A 140 -0.04 24.62 -0.13
N GLU A 141 0.36 25.89 -0.20
CA GLU A 141 0.94 26.49 -1.41
C GLU A 141 2.20 25.75 -1.85
N ARG A 142 3.15 25.50 -0.93
CA ARG A 142 4.37 24.72 -1.23
C ARG A 142 4.05 23.28 -1.67
N PHE A 143 3.00 22.69 -1.10
CA PHE A 143 2.54 21.35 -1.51
C PHE A 143 2.00 21.37 -2.94
N LEU A 144 1.11 22.31 -3.26
CA LEU A 144 0.52 22.43 -4.60
C LEU A 144 1.57 22.75 -5.66
N GLU A 145 2.50 23.67 -5.39
CA GLU A 145 3.60 24.00 -6.31
C GLU A 145 4.44 22.77 -6.66
N LYS A 146 4.71 21.91 -5.66
CA LYS A 146 5.43 20.65 -5.88
C LYS A 146 4.59 19.67 -6.70
N GLU A 147 3.36 19.40 -6.30
CA GLU A 147 2.49 18.43 -6.99
C GLU A 147 2.27 18.83 -8.45
N GLU A 148 2.06 20.11 -8.73
CA GLU A 148 1.94 20.64 -10.09
C GLU A 148 3.23 20.43 -10.91
N ALA A 149 4.40 20.68 -10.30
CA ALA A 149 5.69 20.43 -10.95
C ALA A 149 5.93 18.94 -11.21
N ASP A 150 5.57 18.07 -10.27
CA ASP A 150 5.71 16.62 -10.39
C ASP A 150 4.75 16.04 -11.44
N ILE A 151 3.51 16.53 -11.56
CA ILE A 151 2.58 16.13 -12.63
C ILE A 151 3.17 16.44 -14.01
N VAL A 152 3.76 17.62 -14.18
CA VAL A 152 4.40 18.01 -15.45
C VAL A 152 5.57 17.09 -15.78
N LYS A 153 6.33 16.66 -14.76
CA LYS A 153 7.49 15.78 -14.92
C LYS A 153 7.11 14.30 -15.14
N ASN A 154 6.09 13.80 -14.45
CA ASN A 154 5.73 12.38 -14.41
C ASN A 154 4.87 11.92 -15.61
N ASN A 155 4.49 12.81 -16.52
CA ASN A 155 3.90 12.43 -17.82
C ASN A 155 4.84 11.61 -18.73
N SER A 156 6.05 11.27 -18.28
CA SER A 156 7.05 10.48 -19.03
C SER A 156 7.57 9.21 -18.34
N GLU A 157 7.15 8.87 -17.12
CA GLU A 157 7.66 7.69 -16.38
C GLU A 157 6.54 6.75 -15.91
N GLU A 158 6.75 5.45 -16.11
CA GLU A 158 5.83 4.38 -15.70
C GLU A 158 5.88 4.22 -14.17
N SER A 159 4.75 4.48 -13.50
CA SER A 159 4.63 4.41 -12.04
C SER A 159 5.07 3.05 -11.50
N SER A 160 5.78 3.03 -10.35
CA SER A 160 6.13 1.79 -9.64
C SER A 160 4.91 0.90 -9.35
N TYR A 161 3.73 1.52 -9.20
CA TYR A 161 2.46 0.84 -9.05
C TYR A 161 2.13 -0.10 -10.23
N PHE A 162 2.48 0.27 -11.47
CA PHE A 162 2.22 -0.60 -12.63
C PHE A 162 3.14 -1.81 -12.66
N LYS A 163 4.37 -1.70 -12.14
CA LYS A 163 5.29 -2.85 -12.01
C LYS A 163 4.76 -3.88 -11.01
N ASP A 164 4.20 -3.41 -9.91
CA ASP A 164 3.57 -4.25 -8.89
C ASP A 164 2.33 -4.98 -9.46
N LEU A 165 1.56 -4.29 -10.31
CA LEU A 165 0.45 -4.88 -11.04
C LEU A 165 0.90 -5.90 -12.09
N ASP A 166 2.00 -5.65 -12.81
CA ASP A 166 2.53 -6.60 -13.80
C ASP A 166 2.89 -7.94 -13.14
N LEU A 167 3.42 -7.92 -11.92
CA LEU A 167 3.70 -9.15 -11.17
C LEU A 167 2.41 -9.94 -10.89
N LEU A 168 1.34 -9.26 -10.46
CA LEU A 168 0.04 -9.89 -10.24
C LEU A 168 -0.58 -10.41 -11.54
N VAL A 169 -0.48 -9.65 -12.63
CA VAL A 169 -0.96 -10.07 -13.95
C VAL A 169 -0.17 -11.29 -14.43
N ASN A 170 1.14 -11.35 -14.24
CA ASN A 170 1.92 -12.53 -14.61
C ASN A 170 1.58 -13.76 -13.74
N THR A 171 1.14 -13.54 -12.50
CA THR A 171 0.80 -14.63 -11.55
C THR A 171 -0.62 -15.17 -11.77
N PHE A 172 -1.60 -14.28 -11.97
CA PHE A 172 -3.03 -14.63 -12.05
C PHE A 172 -3.64 -14.45 -13.46
N GLY A 173 -2.88 -13.93 -14.41
CA GLY A 173 -3.39 -13.45 -15.69
C GLY A 173 -3.64 -14.51 -16.75
N GLU A 174 -3.59 -15.80 -16.44
CA GLU A 174 -4.09 -16.85 -17.34
C GLU A 174 -5.60 -17.08 -17.14
#